data_AF-A0A1H5MTP6-F1
#
_entry.id   AF-A0A1H5MTP6-F1
#
_cell.length_a   1.000
_cell.length_b   1.000
_cell.length_c   1.000
_cell.angle_alpha   90.00
_cell.angle_beta   90.00
_cell.angle_gamma   90.00
#
_symmetry.space_group_name_H-M   'P 1'
#
loop_
_entity.id
_entity.type
_entity.pdbx_description
1 polymer ?
#
loop_
_entity_poly.entity_id
_entity_poly.type
_entity_poly.pdbx_seq_one_letter_code
_entity_poly.pdbx_strand_id
1 'polypeptide(L)'
;MSRAPAVGPRRSQIADLPDPTDFPDSADLPDPDDLIAWYDRHRRDLPWRAAPGERMPAYRVWLSEIMLQQTTVRAVAPYFERFLERFPSLRSLASAPLDDVLSAWAGLGYYSRARNLHACAKAVMAQHCGEFPQSEAELATLPGIGPYTASAIASIAFDRKTVPVDGNVERVITRLFRIVEPLPGAKPLIRAAAASLAPPRRNGDFAQALMDLGATICRPRQPDCMLCPWREACAARAAADQESFPRKAVKREGKLRRGAAFVVLRADGAVLVRARKQEGLLGGMTEVPGTEWTNDFDVATALAQAPGSLKGAAALEWRRLDGKVRHVFTHFPLELTVFVAAAAATTRAPPGCRFLPRQGIAGAAFPTLMRKVLKHAGVRSE
;
A
#
# COMPACT_ATOMS: atom_id res chain seq x y z
N MET A 1 15.61 36.07 -27.22
CA MET A 1 15.60 36.09 -25.74
C MET A 1 14.25 36.64 -25.28
N SER A 2 13.32 35.77 -24.89
CA SER A 2 12.07 36.18 -24.25
C SER A 2 11.79 35.17 -23.14
N ARG A 3 11.91 35.61 -21.89
CA ARG A 3 11.71 34.77 -20.69
C ARG A 3 10.21 34.69 -20.42
N ALA A 4 9.65 33.48 -20.46
CA ALA A 4 8.33 33.21 -19.92
C ALA A 4 8.35 33.41 -18.38
N PRO A 5 7.28 33.95 -17.76
CA PRO A 5 7.27 34.19 -16.33
C PRO A 5 7.09 32.87 -15.57
N ALA A 6 7.86 32.73 -14.49
CA ALA A 6 7.78 31.61 -13.57
C ALA A 6 6.44 31.66 -12.81
N VAL A 7 5.62 30.60 -12.96
CA VAL A 7 4.42 30.39 -12.15
C VAL A 7 4.86 29.76 -10.82
N GLY A 8 4.99 30.57 -9.78
CA GLY A 8 5.14 30.11 -8.41
C GLY A 8 3.87 29.40 -7.90
N PRO A 9 3.97 28.54 -6.87
CA PRO A 9 2.81 27.83 -6.36
C PRO A 9 1.82 28.81 -5.73
N ARG A 10 0.56 28.76 -6.17
CA ARG A 10 -0.52 29.57 -5.58
C ARG A 10 -0.75 29.14 -4.13
N ARG A 11 -0.38 30.01 -3.19
CA ARG A 11 -0.92 30.01 -1.82
C ARG A 11 -2.41 30.37 -1.91
N SER A 12 -3.31 29.39 -1.86
CA SER A 12 -4.71 29.57 -1.42
C SER A 12 -5.57 28.31 -1.62
N GLN A 13 -5.42 27.29 -0.77
CA GLN A 13 -6.45 26.24 -0.58
C GLN A 13 -6.50 25.70 0.87
N ILE A 14 -6.11 26.51 1.86
CA ILE A 14 -6.21 26.16 3.30
C ILE A 14 -7.33 26.95 4.00
N ALA A 15 -7.89 27.99 3.35
CA ALA A 15 -8.81 28.93 3.98
C ALA A 15 -10.30 28.54 3.97
N ASP A 16 -10.67 27.44 3.29
CA ASP A 16 -12.07 26.99 3.16
C ASP A 16 -12.29 25.58 3.73
N LEU A 17 -11.56 25.21 4.78
CA LEU A 17 -11.93 24.04 5.58
C LEU A 17 -12.95 24.51 6.63
N PRO A 18 -14.14 23.87 6.75
CA PRO A 18 -15.05 24.08 7.87
C PRO A 18 -14.28 24.15 9.18
N ASP A 19 -14.59 25.16 9.99
CA ASP A 19 -14.04 25.29 11.33
C ASP A 19 -14.46 24.03 12.11
N PRO A 20 -13.59 23.36 12.88
CA PRO A 20 -13.98 22.29 13.80
C PRO A 20 -15.12 22.64 14.78
N THR A 21 -15.63 23.88 14.77
CA THR A 21 -16.86 24.33 15.42
C THR A 21 -18.15 24.02 14.64
N ASP A 22 -18.09 23.58 13.37
CA ASP A 22 -19.25 23.15 12.56
C ASP A 22 -19.70 21.70 12.86
N PHE A 23 -18.99 21.00 13.74
CA PHE A 23 -19.46 19.73 14.31
C PHE A 23 -20.48 20.02 15.42
N PRO A 24 -21.50 19.16 15.63
CA PRO A 24 -22.49 19.40 16.67
C PRO A 24 -21.82 19.71 18.03
N ASP A 25 -22.42 20.64 18.79
CA ASP A 25 -21.92 21.09 20.10
C ASP A 25 -21.49 19.89 20.96
N SER A 26 -20.47 20.09 21.80
CA SER A 26 -19.85 19.04 22.63
C SER A 26 -20.80 18.15 23.45
N ALA A 27 -22.05 18.58 23.65
CA ALA A 27 -23.11 17.82 24.31
C ALA A 27 -23.63 16.61 23.51
N ASP A 28 -23.40 16.55 22.19
CA ASP A 28 -23.88 15.49 21.30
C ASP A 28 -22.77 14.55 20.78
N LEU A 29 -21.51 14.79 21.16
CA LEU A 29 -20.40 13.89 20.80
C LEU A 29 -20.48 12.60 21.63
N PRO A 30 -20.20 11.43 21.03
CA PRO A 30 -20.11 10.22 21.83
C PRO A 30 -18.94 10.29 22.80
N ASP A 31 -19.12 9.70 23.99
CA ASP A 31 -18.05 9.57 24.95
C ASP A 31 -16.98 8.58 24.42
N PRO A 32 -15.70 8.97 24.32
CA PRO A 32 -14.64 8.04 23.98
C PRO A 32 -14.52 6.86 24.94
N ASP A 33 -14.91 7.02 26.21
CA ASP A 33 -14.85 5.96 27.21
C ASP A 33 -15.83 4.82 26.92
N ASP A 34 -16.97 5.09 26.27
CA ASP A 34 -17.90 4.04 25.82
C ASP A 34 -17.25 3.09 24.80
N LEU A 35 -16.49 3.65 23.87
CA LEU A 35 -15.78 2.87 22.86
C LEU A 35 -14.61 2.10 23.49
N ILE A 36 -13.91 2.70 24.43
CA ILE A 36 -12.82 2.06 25.16
C ILE A 36 -13.36 0.90 26.01
N ALA A 37 -14.47 1.08 26.72
CA ALA A 37 -15.12 0.02 27.50
C ALA A 37 -15.64 -1.12 26.62
N TRP A 38 -16.11 -0.81 25.40
CA TRP A 38 -16.39 -1.83 24.39
C TRP A 38 -15.12 -2.57 23.97
N TYR A 39 -14.03 -1.85 23.70
CA TYR A 39 -12.75 -2.45 23.30
C TYR A 39 -12.16 -3.35 24.37
N ASP A 40 -12.23 -2.97 25.65
CA ASP A 40 -11.73 -3.80 26.75
C ASP A 40 -12.40 -5.19 26.82
N ARG A 41 -13.66 -5.29 26.36
CA ARG A 41 -14.44 -6.55 26.32
C ARG A 41 -14.33 -7.30 24.99
N HIS A 42 -14.11 -6.58 23.88
CA HIS A 42 -14.27 -7.11 22.53
C HIS A 42 -13.02 -7.03 21.65
N ARG A 43 -11.90 -6.49 22.17
CA ARG A 43 -10.64 -6.39 21.42
C ARG A 43 -10.24 -7.73 20.82
N ARG A 44 -9.81 -7.70 19.57
CA ARG A 44 -9.26 -8.89 18.93
C ARG A 44 -7.89 -9.22 19.51
N ASP A 45 -7.66 -10.49 19.80
CA ASP A 45 -6.36 -11.03 20.11
C ASP A 45 -5.53 -11.17 18.84
N LEU A 46 -4.42 -10.42 18.75
CA LEU A 46 -3.54 -10.35 17.58
C LEU A 46 -2.08 -10.30 18.06
N PRO A 47 -1.12 -10.96 17.37
CA PRO A 47 0.27 -11.07 17.84
C PRO A 47 1.01 -9.73 18.07
N TRP A 48 0.56 -8.66 17.42
CA TRP A 48 1.11 -7.30 17.53
C TRP A 48 0.31 -6.39 18.45
N ARG A 49 -0.68 -6.91 19.19
CA ARG A 49 -1.42 -6.15 20.20
C ARG A 49 -0.93 -6.50 21.60
N ALA A 50 -0.82 -5.47 22.43
CA ALA A 50 -0.47 -5.66 23.84
C ALA A 50 -1.64 -6.34 24.58
N ALA A 51 -1.34 -6.99 25.70
CA ALA A 51 -2.39 -7.39 26.64
C ALA A 51 -3.05 -6.15 27.26
N PRO A 52 -4.26 -6.26 27.85
CA PRO A 52 -4.88 -5.17 28.59
C PRO A 52 -3.93 -4.60 29.66
N GLY A 53 -3.78 -3.28 29.69
CA GLY A 53 -2.88 -2.58 30.64
C GLY A 53 -1.41 -2.52 30.23
N GLU A 54 -1.01 -3.20 29.15
CA GLU A 54 0.36 -3.19 28.65
C GLU A 54 0.54 -2.27 27.43
N ARG A 55 1.79 -1.90 27.15
CA ARG A 55 2.17 -1.16 25.93
C ARG A 55 2.98 -2.04 25.00
N MET A 56 2.62 -2.02 23.72
CA MET A 56 3.36 -2.72 22.68
C MET A 56 4.62 -1.91 22.31
N PRO A 57 5.82 -2.52 22.27
CA PRO A 57 7.02 -1.82 21.82
C PRO A 57 6.88 -1.23 20.41
N ALA A 58 7.39 -0.02 20.20
CA ALA A 58 7.30 0.69 18.92
C ALA A 58 7.80 -0.14 17.72
N TYR A 59 8.86 -0.94 17.91
CA TYR A 59 9.36 -1.86 16.89
C TYR A 59 8.28 -2.82 16.38
N ARG A 60 7.49 -3.42 17.29
CA ARG A 60 6.45 -4.39 16.96
C ARG A 60 5.23 -3.72 16.33
N VAL A 61 4.82 -2.56 16.87
CA VAL A 61 3.74 -1.74 16.29
C VAL A 61 4.10 -1.38 14.84
N TRP A 62 5.26 -0.76 14.64
CA TRP A 62 5.75 -0.37 13.33
C TRP A 62 5.84 -1.54 12.35
N LEU A 63 6.45 -2.66 12.76
CA LEU A 63 6.55 -3.86 11.93
C LEU A 63 5.18 -4.33 11.45
N SER A 64 4.20 -4.41 12.36
CA SER A 64 2.84 -4.83 12.03
C SER A 64 2.14 -3.87 11.07
N GLU A 65 2.27 -2.56 11.29
CA GLU A 65 1.67 -1.53 10.43
C GLU A 65 2.24 -1.59 9.01
N ILE A 66 3.55 -1.81 8.84
CA ILE A 66 4.14 -1.98 7.50
C ILE A 66 3.65 -3.27 6.84
N MET A 67 3.55 -4.38 7.60
CA MET A 67 3.05 -5.65 7.07
C MET A 67 1.58 -5.58 6.66
N LEU A 68 0.74 -4.87 7.41
CA LEU A 68 -0.71 -4.73 7.16
C LEU A 68 -1.05 -3.83 5.96
N GLN A 69 -0.08 -3.07 5.42
CA GLN A 69 -0.29 -2.30 4.20
C GLN A 69 -0.71 -3.22 3.03
N GLN A 70 -1.95 -3.08 2.57
CA GLN A 70 -2.53 -3.88 1.48
C GLN A 70 -2.42 -5.40 1.69
N THR A 71 -2.37 -5.85 2.94
CA THR A 71 -2.27 -7.27 3.30
C THR A 71 -3.28 -7.56 4.41
N THR A 72 -3.93 -8.73 4.38
CA THR A 72 -4.97 -9.05 5.38
C THR A 72 -4.36 -9.48 6.71
N VAL A 73 -5.07 -9.24 7.81
CA VAL A 73 -4.66 -9.66 9.17
C VAL A 73 -4.31 -11.15 9.22
N ARG A 74 -5.16 -12.00 8.64
CA ARG A 74 -4.95 -13.46 8.57
C ARG A 74 -3.65 -13.85 7.86
N ALA A 75 -3.28 -13.13 6.80
CA ALA A 75 -2.04 -13.39 6.08
C ALA A 75 -0.83 -12.88 6.87
N VAL A 76 -0.94 -11.77 7.60
CA VAL A 76 0.17 -11.16 8.34
C VAL A 76 0.54 -11.93 9.60
N ALA A 77 -0.43 -12.44 10.37
CA ALA A 77 -0.20 -13.14 11.65
C ALA A 77 1.00 -14.12 11.65
N PRO A 78 1.03 -15.15 10.79
CA PRO A 78 2.14 -16.11 10.81
C PRO A 78 3.46 -15.53 10.28
N TYR A 79 3.43 -14.46 9.48
CA TYR A 79 4.65 -13.78 9.04
C TYR A 79 5.24 -12.92 10.13
N PHE A 80 4.41 -12.21 10.89
CA PHE A 80 4.84 -11.36 11.98
C PHE A 80 5.61 -12.17 13.03
N GLU A 81 5.07 -13.33 13.42
CA GLU A 81 5.70 -14.24 14.40
C GLU A 81 7.06 -14.75 13.91
N ARG A 82 7.12 -15.37 12.72
CA ARG A 82 8.39 -15.86 12.14
C ARG A 82 9.42 -14.75 11.92
N PHE A 83 8.95 -13.54 11.57
CA PHE A 83 9.84 -12.41 11.37
C PHE A 83 10.48 -11.96 12.69
N LEU A 84 9.73 -11.98 13.79
CA LEU A 84 10.24 -11.68 15.12
C LEU A 84 11.10 -12.80 15.71
N GLU A 85 10.86 -14.07 15.35
CA GLU A 85 11.77 -15.17 15.69
C GLU A 85 13.16 -14.94 15.07
N ARG A 86 13.20 -14.50 13.80
CA ARG A 86 14.46 -14.24 13.08
C ARG A 86 15.09 -12.90 13.47
N PHE A 87 14.29 -11.87 13.68
CA PHE A 87 14.72 -10.52 13.99
C PHE A 87 14.01 -10.03 15.27
N PRO A 88 14.40 -10.52 16.46
CA PRO A 88 13.68 -10.24 17.71
C PRO A 88 13.75 -8.78 18.15
N SER A 89 14.71 -8.01 17.62
CA SER A 89 14.92 -6.60 17.96
C SER A 89 15.17 -5.74 16.72
N LEU A 90 14.94 -4.43 16.87
CA LEU A 90 15.30 -3.44 15.85
C LEU A 90 16.78 -3.53 15.47
N ARG A 91 17.66 -3.76 16.46
CA ARG A 91 19.10 -3.95 16.24
C ARG A 91 19.39 -5.15 15.35
N SER A 92 18.79 -6.31 15.65
CA SER A 92 18.97 -7.51 14.81
C SER A 92 18.46 -7.32 13.38
N LEU A 93 17.35 -6.59 13.20
CA LEU A 93 16.83 -6.26 11.87
C LEU A 93 17.77 -5.31 11.12
N ALA A 94 18.29 -4.27 11.77
CA ALA A 94 19.15 -3.26 11.15
C ALA A 94 20.54 -3.80 10.77
N SER A 95 21.06 -4.76 11.54
CA SER A 95 22.36 -5.40 11.28
C SER A 95 22.29 -6.53 10.26
N ALA A 96 21.11 -7.03 9.91
CA ALA A 96 20.95 -8.14 8.98
C ALA A 96 21.35 -7.76 7.54
N PRO A 97 21.88 -8.72 6.75
CA PRO A 97 21.97 -8.57 5.30
C PRO A 97 20.58 -8.31 4.70
N LEU A 98 20.50 -7.46 3.66
CA LEU A 98 19.22 -7.16 3.02
C LEU A 98 18.55 -8.41 2.46
N ASP A 99 19.32 -9.33 1.88
CA ASP A 99 18.80 -10.57 1.31
C ASP A 99 18.11 -11.46 2.35
N ASP A 100 18.59 -11.47 3.60
CA ASP A 100 17.96 -12.18 4.71
C ASP A 100 16.60 -11.58 5.06
N VAL A 101 16.49 -10.24 5.07
CA VAL A 101 15.24 -9.53 5.30
C VAL A 101 14.26 -9.79 4.15
N LEU A 102 14.72 -9.75 2.91
CA LEU A 102 13.90 -10.05 1.73
C LEU A 102 13.42 -11.50 1.71
N SER A 103 14.26 -12.43 2.14
CA SER A 103 13.93 -13.84 2.32
C SER A 103 12.84 -14.03 3.37
N ALA A 104 12.96 -13.40 4.54
CA ALA A 104 11.92 -13.46 5.58
C ALA A 104 10.59 -12.80 5.16
N TRP A 105 10.64 -11.82 4.26
CA TRP A 105 9.46 -11.16 3.69
C TRP A 105 8.82 -11.91 2.52
N ALA A 106 9.50 -12.95 2.00
CA ALA A 106 9.09 -13.61 0.77
C ALA A 106 7.68 -14.20 0.89
N GLY A 107 6.80 -13.83 -0.05
CA GLY A 107 5.40 -14.26 -0.06
C GLY A 107 4.41 -13.22 0.49
N LEU A 108 4.84 -12.20 1.23
CA LEU A 108 3.97 -11.13 1.73
C LEU A 108 3.67 -10.05 0.67
N GLY A 109 4.41 -10.05 -0.45
CA GLY A 109 4.24 -9.10 -1.55
C GLY A 109 4.79 -7.70 -1.27
N TYR A 110 4.86 -6.87 -2.32
CA TYR A 110 5.38 -5.49 -2.27
C TYR A 110 6.75 -5.37 -1.58
N TYR A 111 7.78 -5.98 -2.15
CA TYR A 111 9.15 -6.01 -1.60
C TYR A 111 9.79 -4.63 -1.37
N SER A 112 9.26 -3.56 -1.97
CA SER A 112 9.64 -2.20 -1.61
C SER A 112 9.36 -1.87 -0.14
N ARG A 113 8.31 -2.44 0.46
CA ARG A 113 8.04 -2.33 1.90
C ARG A 113 9.16 -2.92 2.73
N ALA A 114 9.63 -4.13 2.40
CA ALA A 114 10.74 -4.78 3.08
C ALA A 114 12.05 -3.97 2.99
N ARG A 115 12.34 -3.42 1.80
CA ARG A 115 13.52 -2.56 1.60
C ARG A 115 13.44 -1.28 2.42
N ASN A 116 12.30 -0.59 2.38
CA ASN A 116 12.09 0.63 3.15
C ASN A 116 12.09 0.34 4.66
N LEU A 117 11.51 -0.78 5.08
CA LEU A 117 11.53 -1.26 6.46
C LEU A 117 12.98 -1.45 6.95
N HIS A 118 13.81 -2.12 6.16
CA HIS A 118 15.22 -2.30 6.52
C HIS A 118 16.00 -0.96 6.52
N ALA A 119 15.78 -0.09 5.54
CA ALA A 119 16.39 1.23 5.50
C ALA A 119 15.98 2.09 6.70
N CYS A 120 14.72 2.01 7.12
CA CYS A 120 14.20 2.68 8.30
C CYS A 120 14.81 2.13 9.59
N ALA A 121 14.92 0.80 9.73
CA ALA A 121 15.60 0.20 10.89
C ALA A 121 17.04 0.74 11.04
N LYS A 122 17.77 0.84 9.93
CA LYS A 122 19.11 1.45 9.91
C LYS A 122 19.10 2.93 10.26
N ALA A 123 18.14 3.70 9.73
CA ALA A 123 17.99 5.12 10.04
C ALA A 123 17.71 5.35 11.53
N VAL A 124 16.81 4.57 12.14
CA VAL A 124 16.51 4.67 13.58
C VAL A 124 17.72 4.31 14.43
N MET A 125 18.48 3.27 14.07
CA MET A 125 19.73 2.94 14.77
C MET A 125 20.76 4.07 14.69
N ALA A 126 20.91 4.71 13.52
CA ALA A 126 21.93 5.72 13.28
C ALA A 126 21.56 7.13 13.80
N GLN A 127 20.30 7.52 13.68
CA GLN A 127 19.82 8.88 13.93
C GLN A 127 19.15 9.03 15.30
N HIS A 128 18.66 7.92 15.88
CA HIS A 128 17.88 7.93 17.11
C HIS A 128 18.34 6.86 18.11
N CYS A 129 19.61 6.42 18.02
CA CYS A 129 20.23 5.47 18.96
C CYS A 129 19.46 4.14 19.14
N GLY A 130 18.66 3.73 18.15
CA GLY A 130 17.87 2.51 18.20
C GLY A 130 16.50 2.64 18.88
N GLU A 131 16.07 3.86 19.19
CA GLU A 131 14.73 4.15 19.72
C GLU A 131 13.90 4.92 18.70
N PHE A 132 12.64 4.53 18.52
CA PHE A 132 11.74 5.30 17.65
C PHE A 132 11.42 6.66 18.30
N PRO A 133 11.45 7.76 17.55
CA PRO A 133 10.98 9.04 18.06
C PRO A 133 9.48 8.96 18.39
N GLN A 134 9.05 9.76 19.36
CA GLN A 134 7.67 9.71 19.86
C GLN A 134 6.73 10.66 19.10
N SER A 135 7.27 11.66 18.41
CA SER A 135 6.47 12.67 17.71
C SER A 135 6.12 12.20 16.30
N GLU A 136 4.90 12.48 15.85
CA GLU A 136 4.47 12.15 14.47
C GLU A 136 5.36 12.84 13.42
N ALA A 137 5.78 14.07 13.71
CA ALA A 137 6.63 14.86 12.82
C ALA A 137 7.98 14.18 12.59
N GLU A 138 8.65 13.72 13.66
CA GLU A 138 9.93 13.01 13.54
C GLU A 138 9.74 11.62 12.93
N LEU A 139 8.71 10.88 13.35
CA LEU A 139 8.38 9.57 12.78
C LEU A 139 8.20 9.66 11.25
N ALA A 140 7.52 10.70 10.76
CA ALA A 140 7.28 10.90 9.33
C ALA A 140 8.54 11.25 8.52
N THR A 141 9.67 11.57 9.16
CA THR A 141 10.95 11.77 8.46
C THR A 141 11.64 10.45 8.11
N LEU A 142 11.25 9.35 8.77
CA LEU A 142 11.89 8.05 8.60
C LEU A 142 11.46 7.35 7.29
N PRO A 143 12.37 6.61 6.63
CA PRO A 143 12.06 5.91 5.37
C PRO A 143 10.82 5.02 5.46
N GLY A 144 9.87 5.19 4.54
CA GLY A 144 8.67 4.35 4.47
C GLY A 144 7.62 4.58 5.58
N ILE A 145 7.83 5.55 6.49
CA ILE A 145 6.81 5.96 7.45
C ILE A 145 6.04 7.15 6.87
N GLY A 146 4.82 6.89 6.41
CA GLY A 146 3.89 7.94 5.97
C GLY A 146 3.08 8.53 7.13
N PRO A 147 2.25 9.56 6.87
CA PRO A 147 1.45 10.23 7.90
C PRO A 147 0.58 9.29 8.73
N TYR A 148 -0.04 8.30 8.08
CA TYR A 148 -0.84 7.29 8.79
C TYR A 148 0.00 6.44 9.75
N THR A 149 1.12 5.89 9.28
CA THR A 149 1.99 5.03 10.10
C THR A 149 2.65 5.82 11.23
N ALA A 150 3.00 7.09 11.00
CA ALA A 150 3.50 7.98 12.06
C ALA A 150 2.47 8.16 13.18
N SER A 151 1.22 8.51 12.82
CA SER A 151 0.11 8.64 13.77
C SER A 151 -0.18 7.32 14.50
N ALA A 152 -0.13 6.17 13.81
CA ALA A 152 -0.36 4.86 14.40
C ALA A 152 0.71 4.50 15.43
N ILE A 153 1.99 4.72 15.13
CA ILE A 153 3.08 4.48 16.09
C ILE A 153 2.98 5.45 17.27
N ALA A 154 2.78 6.75 17.01
CA ALA A 154 2.69 7.78 18.04
C ALA A 154 1.54 7.50 19.03
N SER A 155 0.36 7.12 18.53
CA SER A 155 -0.77 6.76 19.39
C SER A 155 -0.56 5.41 20.09
N ILE A 156 -0.28 4.33 19.35
CA ILE A 156 -0.30 2.97 19.89
C ILE A 156 0.91 2.67 20.79
N ALA A 157 2.12 3.08 20.38
CA ALA A 157 3.33 2.77 21.12
C ALA A 157 3.62 3.80 22.22
N PHE A 158 3.24 5.06 22.01
CA PHE A 158 3.65 6.19 22.85
C PHE A 158 2.49 6.97 23.48
N ASP A 159 1.24 6.53 23.29
CA ASP A 159 0.01 7.13 23.83
C ASP A 159 -0.16 8.63 23.52
N ARG A 160 0.44 9.11 22.42
CA ARG A 160 0.32 10.51 22.00
C ARG A 160 -1.10 10.79 21.55
N LYS A 161 -1.59 12.00 21.83
CA LYS A 161 -2.94 12.46 21.48
C LYS A 161 -3.08 12.68 19.96
N THR A 162 -3.21 11.59 19.24
CA THR A 162 -3.41 11.54 17.79
C THR A 162 -4.25 10.33 17.42
N VAL A 163 -4.93 10.40 16.27
CA VAL A 163 -5.82 9.34 15.81
C VAL A 163 -5.44 8.94 14.39
N PRO A 164 -4.88 7.74 14.17
CA PRO A 164 -4.56 7.25 12.84
C PRO A 164 -5.84 6.97 12.06
N VAL A 165 -5.99 7.63 10.91
CA VAL A 165 -7.19 7.51 10.07
C VAL A 165 -6.90 6.57 8.89
N ASP A 166 -7.33 5.31 9.01
CA ASP A 166 -7.39 4.34 7.89
C ASP A 166 -8.79 4.32 7.24
N GLY A 167 -9.01 3.43 6.26
CA GLY A 167 -10.32 3.30 5.61
C GLY A 167 -11.46 2.81 6.53
N ASN A 168 -11.14 2.18 7.68
CA ASN A 168 -12.12 1.81 8.69
C ASN A 168 -12.54 3.03 9.51
N VAL A 169 -11.56 3.77 10.01
CA VAL A 169 -11.77 5.02 10.76
C VAL A 169 -12.45 6.06 9.87
N GLU A 170 -12.02 6.23 8.61
CA GLU A 170 -12.70 7.12 7.63
C GLU A 170 -14.21 6.82 7.58
N ARG A 171 -14.58 5.53 7.51
CA ARG A 171 -15.99 5.13 7.45
C ARG A 171 -16.73 5.36 8.76
N VAL A 172 -16.12 5.04 9.90
CA VAL A 172 -16.72 5.29 11.22
C VAL A 172 -17.01 6.78 11.40
N ILE A 173 -16.00 7.61 11.17
CA ILE A 173 -16.08 9.06 11.39
C ILE A 173 -17.03 9.73 10.41
N THR A 174 -16.98 9.38 9.11
CA THR A 174 -17.94 9.94 8.14
C THR A 174 -19.38 9.57 8.42
N ARG A 175 -19.65 8.40 9.04
CA ARG A 175 -21.00 8.02 9.47
C ARG A 175 -21.43 8.71 10.76
N LEU A 176 -20.54 8.73 11.75
CA LEU A 176 -20.80 9.34 13.06
C LEU A 176 -21.19 10.82 12.89
N PHE A 177 -20.41 11.56 12.11
CA PHE A 177 -20.61 12.99 11.87
C PHE A 177 -21.40 13.32 10.58
N ARG A 178 -21.80 12.28 9.82
CA ARG A 178 -22.49 12.44 8.53
C ARG A 178 -21.77 13.40 7.55
N ILE A 179 -20.45 13.26 7.43
CA ILE A 179 -19.58 14.09 6.56
C ILE A 179 -19.91 13.80 5.08
N VAL A 180 -20.64 14.71 4.43
CA VAL A 180 -21.20 14.56 3.09
C VAL A 180 -20.21 14.81 1.95
N GLU A 181 -19.07 15.41 2.27
CA GLU A 181 -18.00 15.68 1.32
C GLU A 181 -17.45 14.36 0.75
N PRO A 182 -17.25 14.26 -0.57
CA PRO A 182 -16.71 13.05 -1.15
C PRO A 182 -15.20 12.92 -0.87
N LEU A 183 -14.74 11.69 -0.62
CA LEU A 183 -13.31 11.36 -0.65
C LEU A 183 -12.73 11.59 -2.06
N PRO A 184 -11.47 12.10 -2.17
CA PRO A 184 -10.53 12.35 -1.06
C PRO A 184 -10.67 13.74 -0.40
N GLY A 185 -11.58 14.60 -0.86
CA GLY A 185 -11.75 15.97 -0.34
C GLY A 185 -12.11 16.04 1.14
N ALA A 186 -12.86 15.05 1.64
CA ALA A 186 -13.24 14.96 3.06
C ALA A 186 -12.10 14.63 4.04
N LYS A 187 -10.90 14.27 3.57
CA LYS A 187 -9.82 13.78 4.45
C LYS A 187 -9.41 14.76 5.57
N PRO A 188 -9.28 16.08 5.34
CA PRO A 188 -8.99 17.02 6.42
C PRO A 188 -10.10 17.07 7.47
N LEU A 189 -11.37 17.06 7.05
CA LEU A 189 -12.54 17.04 7.94
C LEU A 189 -12.58 15.78 8.80
N ILE A 190 -12.37 14.63 8.18
CA ILE A 190 -12.33 13.34 8.89
C ILE A 190 -11.23 13.34 9.97
N ARG A 191 -10.06 13.91 9.67
CA ARG A 191 -8.96 13.98 10.65
C ARG A 191 -9.29 14.91 11.81
N ALA A 192 -9.88 16.08 11.54
CA ALA A 192 -10.31 17.01 12.57
C ALA A 192 -11.37 16.37 13.49
N ALA A 193 -12.39 15.75 12.90
CA ALA A 193 -13.45 15.06 13.63
C ALA A 193 -12.95 13.84 14.43
N ALA A 194 -11.99 13.08 13.89
CA ALA A 194 -11.38 11.99 14.63
C ALA A 194 -10.57 12.51 15.84
N ALA A 195 -9.82 13.60 15.65
CA ALA A 195 -8.99 14.20 16.70
C ALA A 195 -9.82 14.84 17.83
N SER A 196 -11.02 15.38 17.53
CA SER A 196 -11.90 15.93 18.56
C SER A 196 -12.45 14.88 19.53
N LEU A 197 -12.52 13.61 19.10
CA LEU A 197 -12.92 12.49 19.95
C LEU A 197 -11.77 11.89 20.78
N ALA A 198 -10.53 12.34 20.57
CA ALA A 198 -9.37 11.73 21.21
C ALA A 198 -9.39 11.95 22.74
N PRO A 199 -9.38 10.88 23.55
CA PRO A 199 -9.41 10.98 25.01
C PRO A 199 -8.11 11.61 25.56
N PRO A 200 -8.12 12.10 26.82
CA PRO A 200 -6.90 12.64 27.44
C PRO A 200 -5.81 11.58 27.68
N ARG A 201 -6.17 10.28 27.72
CA ARG A 201 -5.27 9.13 27.95
C ARG A 201 -5.81 7.92 27.18
N ARG A 202 -5.00 6.87 27.02
CA ARG A 202 -5.38 5.64 26.29
C ARG A 202 -5.68 5.89 24.81
N ASN A 203 -5.00 6.87 24.21
CA ASN A 203 -5.07 7.16 22.78
C ASN A 203 -4.69 5.94 21.93
N GLY A 204 -3.75 5.12 22.39
CA GLY A 204 -3.38 3.87 21.71
C GLY A 204 -4.48 2.82 21.68
N ASP A 205 -5.24 2.68 22.78
CA ASP A 205 -6.40 1.80 22.83
C ASP A 205 -7.56 2.38 22.02
N PHE A 206 -7.83 3.68 22.15
CA PHE A 206 -8.86 4.39 21.40
C PHE A 206 -8.67 4.27 19.89
N ALA A 207 -7.44 4.46 19.40
CA ALA A 207 -7.10 4.28 17.99
C ALA A 207 -7.41 2.85 17.50
N GLN A 208 -7.02 1.83 18.28
CA GLN A 208 -7.30 0.43 17.93
C GLN A 208 -8.77 0.07 18.06
N ALA A 209 -9.48 0.67 19.01
CA ALA A 209 -10.92 0.51 19.20
C ALA A 209 -11.70 1.06 18.01
N LEU A 210 -11.32 2.22 17.47
CA LEU A 210 -11.90 2.77 16.23
C LEU A 210 -11.68 1.83 15.04
N MET A 211 -10.47 1.28 14.89
CA MET A 211 -10.17 0.31 13.84
C MET A 211 -11.01 -0.96 13.99
N ASP A 212 -11.15 -1.50 15.21
CA ASP A 212 -11.95 -2.69 15.49
C ASP A 212 -13.44 -2.45 15.29
N LEU A 213 -13.95 -1.29 15.72
CA LEU A 213 -15.33 -0.89 15.50
C LEU A 213 -15.63 -0.85 14.00
N GLY A 214 -14.77 -0.21 13.21
CA GLY A 214 -14.91 -0.18 11.77
C GLY A 214 -14.82 -1.56 11.13
N ALA A 215 -13.87 -2.39 11.57
CA ALA A 215 -13.65 -3.73 11.01
C ALA A 215 -14.79 -4.71 11.30
N THR A 216 -15.44 -4.62 12.47
CA THR A 216 -16.35 -5.67 12.98
C THR A 216 -17.81 -5.23 13.06
N ILE A 217 -18.11 -3.98 13.44
CA ILE A 217 -19.47 -3.48 13.68
C ILE A 217 -19.91 -2.53 12.56
N CYS A 218 -19.17 -1.45 12.38
CA CYS A 218 -19.46 -0.40 11.40
C CYS A 218 -18.94 -0.81 10.01
N ARG A 219 -19.42 -1.95 9.49
CA ARG A 219 -18.97 -2.58 8.23
C ARG A 219 -19.42 -1.80 6.98
N PRO A 220 -18.76 -1.95 5.82
CA PRO A 220 -19.11 -1.22 4.61
C PRO A 220 -20.58 -1.38 4.17
N ARG A 221 -21.13 -2.58 4.29
CA ARG A 221 -22.54 -2.92 4.05
C ARG A 221 -23.12 -3.55 5.30
N GLN A 222 -24.41 -3.34 5.54
CA GLN A 222 -25.15 -3.89 6.67
C GLN A 222 -24.37 -3.73 8.00
N PRO A 223 -24.06 -2.49 8.42
CA PRO A 223 -23.41 -2.27 9.71
C PRO A 223 -24.31 -2.75 10.86
N ASP A 224 -23.72 -3.37 11.87
CA ASP A 224 -24.43 -3.89 13.04
C ASP A 224 -24.72 -2.77 14.05
N CYS A 225 -25.45 -1.73 13.62
CA CYS A 225 -25.66 -0.50 14.39
C CYS A 225 -26.25 -0.75 15.80
N MET A 226 -27.02 -1.82 15.98
CA MET A 226 -27.59 -2.18 17.29
C MET A 226 -26.56 -2.62 18.32
N LEU A 227 -25.37 -3.05 17.88
CA LEU A 227 -24.25 -3.46 18.73
C LEU A 227 -23.18 -2.35 18.88
N CYS A 228 -23.37 -1.20 18.25
CA CYS A 228 -22.41 -0.11 18.26
C CYS A 228 -22.46 0.64 19.60
N PRO A 229 -21.31 0.85 20.30
CA PRO A 229 -21.28 1.64 21.53
C PRO A 229 -21.70 3.10 21.29
N TRP A 230 -21.49 3.63 20.09
CA TRP A 230 -21.85 5.00 19.71
C TRP A 230 -23.14 5.08 18.88
N ARG A 231 -24.07 4.13 19.10
CA ARG A 231 -25.31 4.02 18.34
C ARG A 231 -26.18 5.28 18.42
N GLU A 232 -26.30 5.89 19.60
CA GLU A 232 -27.18 7.06 19.81
C GLU A 232 -26.61 8.33 19.19
N ALA A 233 -25.30 8.55 19.29
CA ALA A 233 -24.63 9.74 18.75
C ALA A 233 -24.41 9.70 17.22
N CYS A 234 -24.73 8.59 16.55
CA CYS A 234 -24.43 8.43 15.13
C CYS A 234 -25.46 9.11 14.22
N ALA A 235 -25.06 10.24 13.62
CA ALA A 235 -25.92 11.04 12.76
C ALA A 235 -26.40 10.28 11.51
N ALA A 236 -25.53 9.51 10.85
CA ALA A 236 -25.97 8.68 9.72
C ALA A 236 -26.90 7.54 10.15
N ARG A 237 -26.83 7.10 11.42
CA ARG A 237 -27.79 6.13 11.97
C ARG A 237 -29.15 6.76 12.18
N ALA A 238 -29.20 7.95 12.78
CA ALA A 238 -30.44 8.69 12.96
C ALA A 238 -31.13 8.97 11.62
N ALA A 239 -30.35 9.25 10.57
CA ALA A 239 -30.84 9.51 9.21
C ALA A 239 -31.04 8.23 8.34
N ALA A 240 -30.71 7.05 8.85
CA ALA A 240 -30.78 5.77 8.13
C ALA A 240 -30.05 5.73 6.77
N ASP A 241 -28.92 6.44 6.63
CA ASP A 241 -28.16 6.57 5.38
C ASP A 241 -26.67 6.15 5.51
N GLN A 242 -26.33 5.33 6.52
CA GLN A 242 -24.96 4.90 6.85
C GLN A 242 -24.22 4.28 5.66
N GLU A 243 -24.91 3.49 4.83
CA GLU A 243 -24.31 2.83 3.66
C GLU A 243 -23.92 3.80 2.53
N SER A 244 -24.43 5.04 2.55
CA SER A 244 -24.00 6.08 1.62
C SER A 244 -22.61 6.65 1.96
N PHE A 245 -22.08 6.35 3.15
CA PHE A 245 -20.79 6.83 3.65
C PHE A 245 -19.72 5.73 3.72
N PRO A 246 -18.44 6.06 3.43
CA PRO A 246 -17.99 7.37 2.95
C PRO A 246 -18.38 7.61 1.49
N ARG A 247 -18.83 8.83 1.18
CA ARG A 247 -19.09 9.22 -0.21
C ARG A 247 -17.77 9.27 -0.96
N LYS A 248 -17.76 8.79 -2.19
CA LYS A 248 -16.56 8.79 -3.05
C LYS A 248 -16.83 9.68 -4.24
N ALA A 249 -15.84 10.49 -4.59
CA ALA A 249 -15.91 11.24 -5.83
C ALA A 249 -16.07 10.27 -7.01
N VAL A 250 -16.85 10.67 -8.02
CA VAL A 250 -16.97 9.92 -9.27
C VAL A 250 -15.56 9.79 -9.86
N LYS A 251 -15.07 8.55 -9.97
CA LYS A 251 -13.75 8.29 -10.56
C LYS A 251 -13.82 8.64 -12.05
N ARG A 252 -13.04 9.65 -12.47
CA ARG A 252 -12.72 9.83 -13.89
C ARG A 252 -11.75 8.71 -14.28
N GLU A 253 -12.13 7.85 -15.21
CA GLU A 253 -11.20 6.84 -15.73
C GLU A 253 -10.01 7.55 -16.37
N GLY A 254 -8.80 7.13 -15.97
CA GLY A 254 -7.58 7.62 -16.62
C GLY A 254 -7.55 7.21 -18.09
N LYS A 255 -6.83 7.97 -18.91
CA LYS A 255 -6.67 7.64 -20.34
C LYS A 255 -6.02 6.26 -20.48
N LEU A 256 -6.58 5.44 -21.37
CA LEU A 256 -6.00 4.13 -21.71
C LEU A 256 -4.57 4.30 -22.18
N ARG A 257 -3.67 3.56 -21.53
CA ARG A 257 -2.29 3.42 -21.97
C ARG A 257 -2.13 2.10 -22.70
N ARG A 258 -1.25 2.08 -23.71
CA ARG A 258 -0.92 0.89 -24.49
C ARG A 258 0.59 0.70 -24.53
N GLY A 259 1.03 -0.52 -24.76
CA GLY A 259 2.44 -0.88 -24.88
C GLY A 259 2.64 -2.26 -25.48
N ALA A 260 3.89 -2.67 -25.64
CA ALA A 260 4.25 -4.02 -26.03
C ALA A 260 5.07 -4.74 -24.95
N ALA A 261 4.89 -6.05 -24.88
CA ALA A 261 5.70 -6.97 -24.09
C ALA A 261 6.38 -8.00 -25.01
N PHE A 262 7.66 -8.25 -24.77
CA PHE A 262 8.51 -9.12 -25.56
C PHE A 262 8.89 -10.36 -24.75
N VAL A 263 8.27 -11.49 -25.06
CA VAL A 263 8.54 -12.77 -24.38
C VAL A 263 9.49 -13.59 -25.24
N VAL A 264 10.70 -13.82 -24.73
CA VAL A 264 11.67 -14.69 -25.38
C VAL A 264 11.74 -16.00 -24.62
N LEU A 265 11.48 -17.10 -25.32
CA LEU A 265 11.60 -18.46 -24.82
C LEU A 265 12.87 -19.08 -25.36
N ARG A 266 13.80 -19.38 -24.47
CA ARG A 266 15.01 -20.09 -24.83
C ARG A 266 14.74 -21.60 -24.88
N ALA A 267 15.48 -22.32 -25.72
CA ALA A 267 15.27 -23.75 -25.95
C ALA A 267 15.36 -24.62 -24.68
N ASP A 268 16.05 -24.16 -23.63
CA ASP A 268 16.10 -24.78 -22.30
C ASP A 268 14.88 -24.47 -21.41
N GLY A 269 13.86 -23.80 -21.96
CA GLY A 269 12.65 -23.38 -21.26
C GLY A 269 12.82 -22.10 -20.43
N ALA A 270 14.00 -21.47 -20.44
CA ALA A 270 14.22 -20.22 -19.71
C ALA A 270 13.55 -19.03 -20.42
N VAL A 271 13.08 -18.06 -19.63
CA VAL A 271 12.40 -16.86 -20.13
C VAL A 271 13.29 -15.64 -19.94
N LEU A 272 13.40 -14.80 -20.96
CA LEU A 272 14.13 -13.54 -20.82
C LEU A 272 13.36 -12.55 -19.93
N VAL A 273 14.01 -12.09 -18.87
CA VAL A 273 13.46 -11.15 -17.90
C VAL A 273 14.45 -10.03 -17.60
N ARG A 274 13.95 -8.94 -17.01
CA ARG A 274 14.77 -7.90 -16.38
C ARG A 274 14.13 -7.44 -15.08
N ALA A 275 14.92 -6.76 -14.25
CA ALA A 275 14.38 -6.02 -13.11
C ALA A 275 13.93 -4.63 -13.59
N ARG A 276 12.74 -4.19 -13.16
CA ARG A 276 12.33 -2.79 -13.33
C ARG A 276 13.22 -1.89 -12.50
N LYS A 277 13.40 -0.64 -12.93
CA LYS A 277 14.02 0.42 -12.12
C LYS A 277 13.35 0.46 -10.74
N GLN A 278 14.09 0.81 -9.69
CA GLN A 278 13.54 0.84 -8.32
C GLN A 278 12.44 1.89 -8.16
N GLU A 279 12.55 2.99 -8.92
CA GLU A 279 11.60 4.09 -8.92
C GLU A 279 10.46 3.87 -9.92
N GLY A 280 9.28 4.40 -9.59
CA GLY A 280 8.11 4.38 -10.45
C GLY A 280 7.25 3.12 -10.33
N LEU A 281 6.37 2.93 -11.31
CA LEU A 281 5.33 1.90 -11.27
C LEU A 281 5.95 0.50 -11.33
N LEU A 282 5.57 -0.36 -10.36
CA LEU A 282 6.07 -1.73 -10.19
C LEU A 282 7.60 -1.79 -9.98
N GLY A 283 8.16 -0.79 -9.29
CA GLY A 283 9.59 -0.63 -9.12
C GLY A 283 10.29 -1.83 -8.46
N GLY A 284 11.42 -2.24 -9.04
CA GLY A 284 12.23 -3.38 -8.59
C GLY A 284 11.59 -4.76 -8.78
N MET A 285 10.40 -4.85 -9.40
CA MET A 285 9.77 -6.13 -9.71
C MET A 285 10.36 -6.76 -10.98
N THR A 286 10.23 -8.07 -11.12
CA THR A 286 10.66 -8.79 -12.34
C THR A 286 9.64 -8.56 -13.46
N GLU A 287 10.11 -8.31 -14.68
CA GLU A 287 9.27 -8.19 -15.87
C GLU A 287 9.88 -8.85 -17.09
N VAL A 288 9.05 -9.12 -18.09
CA VAL A 288 9.55 -9.33 -19.45
C VAL A 288 9.90 -7.97 -20.07
N PRO A 289 10.90 -7.87 -20.95
CA PRO A 289 11.18 -6.62 -21.64
C PRO A 289 9.95 -6.06 -22.35
N GLY A 290 9.80 -4.75 -22.36
CA GLY A 290 8.66 -4.08 -22.98
C GLY A 290 8.94 -2.61 -23.26
N THR A 291 8.00 -1.98 -23.97
CA THR A 291 8.02 -0.56 -24.29
C THR A 291 7.54 0.29 -23.12
N GLU A 292 7.71 1.60 -23.23
CA GLU A 292 6.94 2.52 -22.39
C GLU A 292 5.44 2.37 -22.64
N TRP A 293 4.65 2.77 -21.64
CA TRP A 293 3.19 2.69 -21.68
C TRP A 293 2.62 4.10 -21.85
N THR A 294 2.16 4.39 -23.05
CA THR A 294 1.72 5.74 -23.43
C THR A 294 0.31 5.68 -24.03
N ASN A 295 -0.33 6.83 -24.18
CA ASN A 295 -1.69 6.91 -24.77
C ASN A 295 -1.64 6.92 -26.31
N ASP A 296 -0.51 7.32 -26.88
CA ASP A 296 -0.16 7.45 -28.29
C ASP A 296 0.67 6.28 -28.84
N PHE A 297 0.78 5.18 -28.08
CA PHE A 297 1.54 4.00 -28.50
C PHE A 297 1.03 3.45 -29.84
N ASP A 298 1.97 3.28 -30.77
CA ASP A 298 1.77 2.64 -32.07
C ASP A 298 2.37 1.23 -32.08
N VAL A 299 1.54 0.25 -32.38
CA VAL A 299 1.96 -1.16 -32.47
C VAL A 299 2.88 -1.42 -33.66
N ALA A 300 2.78 -0.64 -34.74
CA ALA A 300 3.61 -0.82 -35.93
C ALA A 300 5.09 -0.55 -35.65
N THR A 301 5.39 0.38 -34.75
CA THR A 301 6.76 0.72 -34.34
C THR A 301 7.27 -0.11 -33.14
N ALA A 302 6.41 -0.93 -32.52
CA ALA A 302 6.73 -1.62 -31.29
C ALA A 302 7.92 -2.59 -31.44
N LEU A 303 7.96 -3.39 -32.51
CA LEU A 303 9.03 -4.37 -32.73
C LEU A 303 10.43 -3.72 -32.81
N ALA A 304 10.52 -2.47 -33.28
CA ALA A 304 11.77 -1.72 -33.31
C ALA A 304 12.31 -1.44 -31.90
N GLN A 305 11.52 -1.63 -30.84
CA GLN A 305 11.90 -1.47 -29.43
C GLN A 305 12.17 -2.80 -28.72
N ALA A 306 12.13 -3.94 -29.44
CA ALA A 306 12.55 -5.23 -28.88
C ALA A 306 14.01 -5.16 -28.37
N PRO A 307 14.44 -6.03 -27.43
CA PRO A 307 15.78 -5.98 -26.86
C PRO A 307 16.90 -5.97 -27.92
N GLY A 308 17.80 -4.98 -27.83
CA GLY A 308 18.69 -4.59 -28.93
C GLY A 308 19.69 -5.65 -29.41
N SER A 309 20.23 -6.49 -28.53
CA SER A 309 21.15 -7.58 -28.94
C SER A 309 20.45 -8.80 -29.54
N LEU A 310 19.12 -8.72 -29.72
CA LEU A 310 18.29 -9.69 -30.44
C LEU A 310 17.78 -9.10 -31.77
N LYS A 311 18.49 -8.11 -32.30
CA LYS A 311 18.32 -7.52 -33.63
C LYS A 311 19.57 -7.82 -34.48
N GLY A 312 19.43 -7.98 -35.79
CA GLY A 312 20.55 -8.20 -36.73
C GLY A 312 20.80 -9.68 -37.07
N ALA A 313 22.04 -10.11 -37.35
CA ALA A 313 22.36 -11.47 -37.80
C ALA A 313 22.01 -12.61 -36.78
N ALA A 314 21.63 -12.24 -35.55
CA ALA A 314 21.04 -13.12 -34.53
C ALA A 314 19.58 -12.71 -34.19
N ALA A 315 18.88 -12.06 -35.12
CA ALA A 315 17.51 -11.62 -34.97
C ALA A 315 16.60 -12.83 -34.74
N LEU A 316 15.82 -12.75 -33.66
CA LEU A 316 14.80 -13.75 -33.43
C LEU A 316 13.61 -13.48 -34.34
N GLU A 317 12.95 -14.54 -34.78
CA GLU A 317 11.66 -14.44 -35.46
C GLU A 317 10.57 -14.09 -34.44
N TRP A 318 10.14 -12.82 -34.48
CA TRP A 318 9.08 -12.33 -33.61
C TRP A 318 7.71 -12.60 -34.21
N ARG A 319 6.86 -13.28 -33.44
CA ARG A 319 5.45 -13.46 -33.74
C ARG A 319 4.60 -12.62 -32.80
N ARG A 320 3.72 -11.79 -33.35
CA ARG A 320 2.67 -11.13 -32.57
C ARG A 320 1.59 -12.15 -32.22
N LEU A 321 1.21 -12.22 -30.95
CA LEU A 321 0.07 -13.03 -30.53
C LEU A 321 -1.25 -12.30 -30.75
N ASP A 322 -2.30 -13.08 -31.06
CA ASP A 322 -3.64 -12.57 -31.15
C ASP A 322 -4.21 -12.21 -29.78
N GLY A 323 -4.97 -11.11 -29.74
CA GLY A 323 -5.50 -10.56 -28.51
C GLY A 323 -4.55 -9.59 -27.80
N LYS A 324 -4.96 -9.17 -26.60
CA LYS A 324 -4.25 -8.19 -25.77
C LYS A 324 -4.34 -8.58 -24.31
N VAL A 325 -3.30 -8.28 -23.54
CA VAL A 325 -3.32 -8.43 -22.09
C VAL A 325 -3.84 -7.13 -21.47
N ARG A 326 -4.98 -7.21 -20.77
CA ARG A 326 -5.60 -6.07 -20.08
C ARG A 326 -5.32 -6.06 -18.59
N HIS A 327 -5.01 -4.88 -18.05
CA HIS A 327 -4.83 -4.65 -16.63
C HIS A 327 -5.29 -3.24 -16.24
N VAL A 328 -5.86 -3.09 -15.05
CA VAL A 328 -6.32 -1.79 -14.55
C VAL A 328 -5.47 -1.41 -13.35
N PHE A 329 -4.75 -0.31 -13.48
CA PHE A 329 -4.16 0.38 -12.33
C PHE A 329 -5.15 1.38 -11.79
N THR A 330 -5.00 1.76 -10.51
CA THR A 330 -5.85 2.78 -9.87
C THR A 330 -5.94 4.09 -10.68
N HIS A 331 -4.89 4.41 -11.44
CA HIS A 331 -4.76 5.68 -12.17
C HIS A 331 -5.07 5.59 -13.67
N PHE A 332 -5.02 4.40 -14.28
CA PHE A 332 -5.27 4.21 -15.72
C PHE A 332 -5.48 2.73 -16.08
N PRO A 333 -6.27 2.44 -17.13
CA PRO A 333 -6.29 1.13 -17.76
C PRO A 333 -5.08 0.96 -18.70
N LEU A 334 -4.59 -0.28 -18.82
CA LEU A 334 -3.46 -0.69 -19.67
C LEU A 334 -3.86 -1.85 -20.59
N GLU A 335 -3.47 -1.75 -21.86
CA GLU A 335 -3.46 -2.86 -22.81
C GLU A 335 -2.04 -3.15 -23.30
N LEU A 336 -1.59 -4.40 -23.23
CA LEU A 336 -0.32 -4.84 -23.82
C LEU A 336 -0.55 -5.75 -25.03
N THR A 337 0.12 -5.42 -26.14
CA THR A 337 0.35 -6.35 -27.25
C THR A 337 1.52 -7.25 -26.90
N VAL A 338 1.40 -8.55 -27.12
CA VAL A 338 2.46 -9.51 -26.77
C VAL A 338 3.13 -10.03 -28.04
N PHE A 339 4.46 -9.91 -28.07
CA PHE A 339 5.31 -10.50 -29.09
C PHE A 339 6.10 -11.64 -28.46
N VAL A 340 6.15 -12.77 -29.14
CA VAL A 340 6.89 -13.96 -28.71
C VAL A 340 7.99 -14.29 -29.70
N ALA A 341 9.11 -14.79 -29.20
CA ALA A 341 10.19 -15.31 -30.02
C ALA A 341 10.86 -16.50 -29.36
N ALA A 342 11.34 -17.45 -30.16
CA ALA A 342 12.14 -18.57 -29.71
C ALA A 342 13.63 -18.23 -29.85
N ALA A 343 14.45 -18.65 -28.89
CA ALA A 343 15.90 -18.44 -28.89
C ALA A 343 16.65 -19.76 -28.67
N ALA A 344 17.81 -19.91 -29.29
CA ALA A 344 18.68 -21.07 -29.10
C ALA A 344 19.22 -21.15 -27.65
N ALA A 345 19.55 -22.35 -27.17
CA ALA A 345 20.10 -22.54 -25.82
C ALA A 345 21.38 -21.71 -25.56
N THR A 346 22.15 -21.44 -26.62
CA THR A 346 23.39 -20.64 -26.59
C THR A 346 23.15 -19.13 -26.60
N THR A 347 21.91 -18.66 -26.77
CA THR A 347 21.59 -17.24 -26.80
C THR A 347 21.90 -16.60 -25.45
N ARG A 348 22.77 -15.58 -25.48
CA ARG A 348 23.11 -14.76 -24.31
C ARG A 348 22.05 -13.69 -24.06
N ALA A 349 21.81 -13.38 -22.79
CA ALA A 349 20.88 -12.31 -22.43
C ALA A 349 21.47 -10.93 -22.83
N PRO A 350 20.65 -10.01 -23.36
CA PRO A 350 21.05 -8.61 -23.55
C PRO A 350 21.49 -7.96 -22.22
N PRO A 351 22.31 -6.89 -22.28
CA PRO A 351 22.63 -6.10 -21.10
C PRO A 351 21.39 -5.67 -20.30
N GLY A 352 21.46 -5.82 -18.97
CA GLY A 352 20.34 -5.53 -18.05
C GLY A 352 19.23 -6.59 -18.03
N CYS A 353 19.33 -7.65 -18.82
CA CYS A 353 18.42 -8.78 -18.81
C CYS A 353 19.12 -10.06 -18.33
N ARG A 354 18.33 -11.07 -17.97
CA ARG A 354 18.80 -12.43 -17.67
C ARG A 354 17.77 -13.45 -18.14
N PHE A 355 18.23 -14.65 -18.45
CA PHE A 355 17.33 -15.79 -18.64
C PHE A 355 16.99 -16.39 -17.28
N LEU A 356 15.70 -16.40 -16.94
CA LEU A 356 15.18 -17.03 -15.73
C LEU A 356 14.74 -18.46 -16.07
N PRO A 357 15.35 -19.50 -15.44
CA PRO A 357 14.94 -20.88 -15.64
C PRO A 357 13.46 -21.08 -15.29
N ARG A 358 12.79 -22.01 -15.97
CA ARG A 358 11.36 -22.28 -15.78
C ARG A 358 10.97 -22.52 -14.32
N GLN A 359 11.77 -23.30 -13.59
CA GLN A 359 11.57 -23.59 -12.16
C GLN A 359 11.64 -22.33 -11.28
N GLY A 360 12.38 -21.30 -11.69
CA GLY A 360 12.49 -20.04 -10.96
C GLY A 360 11.33 -19.06 -11.19
N ILE A 361 10.42 -19.34 -12.13
CA ILE A 361 9.32 -18.42 -12.49
C ILE A 361 8.33 -18.25 -11.34
N ALA A 362 8.00 -19.34 -10.63
CA ALA A 362 7.03 -19.31 -9.53
C ALA A 362 7.51 -18.38 -8.39
N GLY A 363 8.77 -18.54 -7.97
CA GLY A 363 9.40 -17.75 -6.90
C GLY A 363 9.82 -16.34 -7.29
N ALA A 364 9.86 -16.00 -8.58
CA ALA A 364 10.22 -14.67 -9.02
C ALA A 364 9.13 -13.63 -8.69
N ALA A 365 9.57 -12.41 -8.36
CA ALA A 365 8.71 -11.30 -7.98
C ALA A 365 8.01 -10.64 -9.20
N PHE A 366 7.27 -11.42 -9.98
CA PHE A 366 6.45 -10.92 -11.09
C PHE A 366 5.17 -10.25 -10.58
N PRO A 367 4.82 -9.05 -11.07
CA PRO A 367 3.51 -8.47 -10.82
C PRO A 367 2.42 -9.23 -11.58
N THR A 368 1.17 -9.12 -11.13
CA THR A 368 0.00 -9.78 -11.75
C THR A 368 -0.11 -9.49 -13.25
N LEU A 369 0.23 -8.27 -13.68
CA LEU A 369 0.31 -7.89 -15.10
C LEU A 369 1.25 -8.81 -15.89
N MET A 370 2.47 -9.02 -15.41
CA MET A 370 3.48 -9.82 -16.11
C MET A 370 3.17 -11.32 -16.04
N ARG A 371 2.54 -11.78 -14.94
CA ARG A 371 2.01 -13.15 -14.88
C ARG A 371 0.93 -13.39 -15.94
N LYS A 372 0.05 -12.41 -16.19
CA LYS A 372 -0.92 -12.47 -17.30
C LYS A 372 -0.22 -12.52 -18.67
N VAL A 373 0.84 -11.73 -18.88
CA VAL A 373 1.64 -11.76 -20.11
C VAL A 373 2.27 -13.12 -20.34
N LEU A 374 2.94 -13.69 -19.33
CA LEU A 374 3.55 -15.02 -19.41
C LEU A 374 2.51 -16.10 -19.72
N LYS A 375 1.37 -16.08 -19.01
CA LYS A 375 0.26 -17.01 -19.28
C LYS A 375 -0.27 -16.87 -20.71
N HIS A 376 -0.45 -15.64 -21.19
CA HIS A 376 -0.91 -15.37 -22.56
C HIS A 376 0.10 -15.86 -23.61
N ALA A 377 1.40 -15.80 -23.31
CA ALA A 377 2.47 -16.35 -24.12
C ALA A 377 2.65 -17.88 -23.99
N GLY A 378 1.77 -18.57 -23.26
CA GLY A 378 1.84 -20.02 -23.07
C GLY A 378 2.88 -20.49 -22.04
N VAL A 379 3.51 -19.57 -21.30
CA VAL A 379 4.47 -19.88 -20.24
C VAL A 379 3.71 -20.21 -18.96
N ARG A 380 3.79 -21.46 -18.52
CA ARG A 380 3.18 -21.91 -17.27
C ARG A 380 4.21 -21.82 -16.15
N SER A 381 3.84 -21.17 -15.04
CA SER A 381 4.45 -21.45 -13.74
C SER A 381 3.86 -22.77 -13.28
N GLU A 382 4.70 -23.79 -13.08
CA GLU A 382 4.25 -25.03 -12.42
C GLU A 382 3.70 -24.76 -11.01
#